data_AF-A0A3C0EIM9-F1
#
_entry.id   AF-A0A3C0EIM9-F1
#
_cell.length_a   1.000
_cell.length_b   1.000
_cell.length_c   1.000
_cell.angle_alpha   90.00
_cell.angle_beta   90.00
_cell.angle_gamma   90.00
#
_symmetry.space_group_name_H-M   'P 1'
#
loop_
_entity.id
_entity.type
_entity.pdbx_description
1 polymer ?
#
loop_
_entity_poly.entity_id
_entity_poly.type
_entity_poly.pdbx_seq_one_letter_code
_entity_poly.pdbx_strand_id
1 'polypeptide(L)'
;CRYFVDQIKQSPYWSDQAEQKIRFSLGGNYSTRIQNNKVIGYGQEASQAFNLPVYEGHATYIGPRWEMNEAAMTEIDDAGFQRMLTSYIAEKQSEWQKQNTSWQLLKKQGYDVTMVAYEGGPSGFDMPQIKKLGIKAPSEVYGKSLSAGVAAFDGWMDAYRMGWTHQCYLAFSQGLKWSSHTSFAQDFRPSPGFLAQQMRNRYMTGDMVEVKLSNVPQVTTSVLTGRGKQAKLTQTQVPAMGVYAMRAGDQLSVALLSRQLQGEIPVALNLPIEQAGKINCYMLAGDPRSTNILEKKVDIQSLPVSNDKLKQGVMQIAPIPAGSIVIYTFDQIH
;
A
#
# COMPACT_ATOMS: atom_id res chain seq x y z
N CYS A 1 3.80 -2.04 -29.31
CA CYS A 1 2.84 -2.86 -28.53
C CYS A 1 1.68 -3.39 -29.38
N ARG A 2 0.98 -2.57 -30.17
CA ARG A 2 -0.18 -3.01 -30.97
C ARG A 2 0.10 -4.19 -31.89
N TYR A 3 1.14 -4.08 -32.73
CA TYR A 3 1.57 -5.18 -33.60
C TYR A 3 1.78 -6.50 -32.84
N PHE A 4 2.47 -6.47 -31.70
CA PHE A 4 2.73 -7.67 -30.89
C PHE A 4 1.43 -8.32 -30.38
N VAL A 5 0.49 -7.51 -29.90
CA VAL A 5 -0.81 -8.00 -29.44
C VAL A 5 -1.61 -8.59 -30.60
N ASP A 6 -1.67 -7.89 -31.73
CA ASP A 6 -2.37 -8.37 -32.92
C ASP A 6 -1.77 -9.70 -33.41
N GLN A 7 -0.45 -9.87 -33.36
CA GLN A 7 0.23 -11.14 -33.68
C GLN A 7 -0.09 -12.26 -32.68
N ILE A 8 -0.12 -11.97 -31.37
CA ILE A 8 -0.53 -12.97 -30.37
C ILE A 8 -1.96 -13.44 -30.63
N LYS A 9 -2.86 -12.53 -30.95
CA LYS A 9 -4.27 -12.84 -31.22
C LYS A 9 -4.48 -13.64 -32.50
N GLN A 10 -3.51 -13.67 -33.40
CA GLN A 10 -3.52 -14.54 -34.59
C GLN A 10 -3.11 -15.99 -34.30
N SER A 11 -2.63 -16.28 -33.08
CA SER A 11 -2.28 -17.65 -32.68
C SER A 11 -3.51 -18.56 -32.74
N PRO A 12 -3.39 -19.81 -33.26
CA PRO A 12 -4.49 -20.77 -33.23
C PRO A 12 -4.92 -21.17 -31.80
N TYR A 13 -4.11 -20.83 -30.80
CA TYR A 13 -4.42 -21.05 -29.38
C TYR A 13 -5.13 -19.84 -28.74
N TRP A 14 -5.31 -18.74 -29.47
CA TRP A 14 -6.06 -17.57 -29.01
C TRP A 14 -7.55 -17.80 -29.23
N SER A 15 -8.21 -18.42 -28.26
CA SER A 15 -9.65 -18.68 -28.24
C SER A 15 -10.44 -17.57 -27.55
N ASP A 16 -11.77 -17.60 -27.64
CA ASP A 16 -12.65 -16.72 -26.86
C ASP A 16 -12.38 -16.82 -25.34
N GLN A 17 -11.99 -18.01 -24.87
CA GLN A 17 -11.59 -18.21 -23.48
C GLN A 17 -10.29 -17.47 -23.14
N ALA A 18 -9.32 -17.46 -24.06
CA ALA A 18 -8.09 -16.68 -23.89
C ALA A 18 -8.38 -15.18 -23.88
N GLU A 19 -9.24 -14.70 -24.78
CA GLU A 19 -9.68 -13.30 -24.84
C GLU A 19 -10.33 -12.84 -23.52
N GLN A 20 -11.13 -13.71 -22.88
CA GLN A 20 -11.76 -13.39 -21.60
C GLN A 20 -10.79 -13.36 -20.41
N LYS A 21 -9.70 -14.13 -20.47
CA LYS A 21 -8.78 -14.34 -19.33
C LYS A 21 -7.49 -13.55 -19.41
N ILE A 22 -6.99 -13.27 -20.60
CA ILE A 22 -5.70 -12.61 -20.81
C ILE A 22 -5.93 -11.10 -20.96
N ARG A 23 -5.16 -10.33 -20.20
CA ARG A 23 -5.13 -8.86 -20.29
C ARG A 23 -3.70 -8.44 -20.57
N PHE A 24 -3.54 -7.47 -21.46
CA PHE A 24 -2.24 -6.90 -21.76
C PHE A 24 -1.96 -5.74 -20.82
N SER A 25 -0.80 -5.81 -20.17
CA SER A 25 -0.32 -4.77 -19.26
C SER A 25 0.87 -4.05 -19.89
N LEU A 26 0.78 -2.73 -19.97
CA LEU A 26 1.87 -1.85 -20.33
C LEU A 26 2.58 -1.40 -19.05
N GLY A 27 3.91 -1.50 -19.03
CA GLY A 27 4.69 -0.92 -17.95
C GLY A 27 4.59 0.62 -17.99
N GLY A 28 4.33 1.23 -16.85
CA GLY A 28 4.37 2.66 -16.62
C GLY A 28 5.67 3.07 -15.92
N ASN A 29 6.00 4.37 -16.02
CA ASN A 29 7.10 4.96 -15.24
C ASN A 29 6.52 5.69 -14.01
N TYR A 30 7.38 6.13 -13.10
CA TYR A 30 7.02 6.82 -11.86
C TYR A 30 6.42 8.22 -12.07
N SER A 31 6.63 8.83 -13.24
CA SER A 31 6.26 10.22 -13.48
C SER A 31 5.34 10.39 -14.69
N THR A 32 4.42 11.33 -14.53
CA THR A 32 3.53 11.84 -15.57
C THR A 32 3.39 13.35 -15.41
N ARG A 33 3.02 14.04 -16.49
CA ARG A 33 2.64 15.45 -16.47
C ARG A 33 1.53 15.71 -17.48
N ILE A 34 0.80 16.81 -17.29
CA ILE A 34 -0.17 17.31 -18.25
C ILE A 34 0.41 18.60 -18.84
N GLN A 35 0.48 18.68 -20.17
CA GLN A 35 0.95 19.86 -20.89
C GLN A 35 0.03 20.10 -22.09
N ASN A 36 -0.54 21.30 -22.20
CA ASN A 36 -1.46 21.67 -23.28
C ASN A 36 -2.59 20.64 -23.49
N ASN A 37 -3.22 20.21 -22.38
CA ASN A 37 -4.25 19.17 -22.37
C ASN A 37 -3.81 17.78 -22.88
N LYS A 38 -2.50 17.55 -23.07
CA LYS A 38 -1.93 16.24 -23.39
C LYS A 38 -1.30 15.64 -22.14
N VAL A 39 -1.60 14.36 -21.88
CA VAL A 39 -0.92 13.57 -20.86
C VAL A 39 0.41 13.08 -21.42
N ILE A 40 1.49 13.23 -20.65
CA ILE A 40 2.84 12.86 -21.06
C ILE A 40 3.50 12.04 -19.97
N GLY A 41 3.97 10.85 -20.33
CA GLY A 41 4.62 9.88 -19.47
C GLY A 41 4.73 8.56 -20.22
N TYR A 42 5.71 7.71 -19.87
CA TYR A 42 5.99 6.50 -20.64
C TYR A 42 4.76 5.58 -20.77
N GLY A 43 4.09 5.28 -19.65
CA GLY A 43 2.88 4.46 -19.64
C GLY A 43 1.73 5.14 -20.38
N GLN A 44 1.49 6.42 -20.08
CA GLN A 44 0.37 7.17 -20.63
C GLN A 44 0.49 7.36 -22.15
N GLU A 45 1.67 7.74 -22.65
CA GLU A 45 1.91 7.86 -24.09
C GLU A 45 1.82 6.50 -24.80
N ALA A 46 2.27 5.43 -24.15
CA ALA A 46 2.10 4.07 -24.67
C ALA A 46 0.61 3.68 -24.75
N SER A 47 -0.18 3.97 -23.72
CA SER A 47 -1.63 3.75 -23.70
C SER A 47 -2.33 4.55 -24.80
N GLN A 48 -1.97 5.81 -24.99
CA GLN A 48 -2.52 6.66 -26.05
C GLN A 48 -2.17 6.15 -27.46
N ALA A 49 -0.94 5.69 -27.67
CA ALA A 49 -0.49 5.14 -28.94
C ALA A 49 -1.06 3.73 -29.22
N PHE A 50 -1.30 2.94 -28.18
CA PHE A 50 -1.86 1.59 -28.29
C PHE A 50 -3.36 1.60 -28.64
N ASN A 51 -4.11 2.53 -28.04
CA ASN A 51 -5.53 2.80 -28.31
C ASN A 51 -6.43 1.55 -28.29
N LEU A 52 -6.20 0.67 -27.31
CA LEU A 52 -7.01 -0.49 -26.97
C LEU A 52 -7.09 -0.58 -25.44
N PRO A 53 -8.08 -1.31 -24.88
CA PRO A 53 -8.15 -1.55 -23.45
C PRO A 53 -6.86 -2.14 -22.90
N VAL A 54 -6.24 -1.48 -21.92
CA VAL A 54 -4.98 -1.91 -21.31
C VAL A 54 -4.97 -1.75 -19.81
N TYR A 55 -4.19 -2.61 -19.18
CA TYR A 55 -3.68 -2.34 -17.85
C TYR A 55 -2.43 -1.47 -17.98
N GLU A 56 -2.36 -0.40 -17.21
CA GLU A 56 -1.17 0.43 -17.09
C GLU A 56 -0.57 0.18 -15.69
N GLY A 57 0.54 -0.55 -15.67
CA GLY A 57 1.20 -1.00 -14.44
C GLY A 57 2.16 0.02 -13.88
N HIS A 58 2.01 0.40 -12.61
CA HIS A 58 2.98 1.25 -11.90
C HIS A 58 3.61 0.53 -10.71
N ALA A 59 4.92 0.71 -10.51
CA ALA A 59 5.62 0.13 -9.38
C ALA A 59 5.20 0.85 -8.08
N THR A 60 4.72 0.09 -7.09
CA THR A 60 4.22 0.64 -5.81
C THR A 60 5.13 0.32 -4.62
N TYR A 61 6.42 0.53 -4.83
CA TYR A 61 7.42 0.53 -3.76
C TYR A 61 7.16 1.62 -2.72
N ILE A 62 7.02 1.21 -1.46
CA ILE A 62 6.83 2.10 -0.31
C ILE A 62 8.06 2.05 0.60
N GLY A 63 8.67 3.22 0.83
CA GLY A 63 9.98 3.38 1.46
C GLY A 63 11.03 3.92 0.47
N PRO A 64 12.32 3.89 0.84
CA PRO A 64 13.40 4.35 -0.03
C PRO A 64 13.41 3.61 -1.38
N ARG A 65 13.63 4.34 -2.48
CA ARG A 65 13.67 3.79 -3.85
C ARG A 65 15.05 3.84 -4.48
N TRP A 66 15.62 2.68 -4.76
CA TRP A 66 16.91 2.60 -5.45
C TRP A 66 16.83 3.17 -6.88
N GLU A 67 15.69 3.04 -7.57
CA GLU A 67 15.46 3.56 -8.91
C GLU A 67 15.47 5.09 -8.97
N MET A 68 15.24 5.75 -7.83
CA MET A 68 15.28 7.20 -7.69
C MET A 68 16.62 7.70 -7.14
N ASN A 69 17.62 6.82 -7.05
CA ASN A 69 18.91 7.04 -6.39
C ASN A 69 18.77 7.39 -4.90
N GLU A 70 17.72 6.92 -4.24
CA GLU A 70 17.65 6.97 -2.79
C GLU A 70 18.45 5.80 -2.23
N ALA A 71 19.48 6.11 -1.45
CA ALA A 71 20.27 5.09 -0.78
C ALA A 71 19.40 4.35 0.24
N ALA A 72 19.66 3.06 0.40
CA ALA A 72 19.14 2.31 1.53
C ALA A 72 19.59 2.97 2.84
N MET A 73 18.77 2.86 3.87
CA MET A 73 19.16 3.32 5.20
C MET A 73 20.36 2.49 5.69
N THR A 74 21.34 3.16 6.29
CA THR A 74 22.62 2.55 6.71
C THR A 74 22.77 2.43 8.22
N GLU A 75 21.85 3.01 8.98
CA GLU A 75 21.81 2.97 10.45
C GLU A 75 20.38 2.62 10.90
N ILE A 76 20.25 1.90 12.01
CA ILE A 76 18.95 1.53 12.59
C ILE A 76 18.67 2.48 13.74
N ASP A 77 17.76 3.42 13.52
CA ASP A 77 17.28 4.37 14.51
C ASP A 77 15.76 4.63 14.41
N ASP A 78 15.24 5.29 15.44
CA ASP A 78 13.83 5.68 15.53
C ASP A 78 13.41 6.64 14.41
N ALA A 79 14.29 7.55 14.01
CA ALA A 79 14.01 8.50 12.94
C ALA A 79 13.74 7.79 11.60
N GLY A 80 14.49 6.75 11.29
CA GLY A 80 14.29 5.90 10.12
C GLY A 80 12.99 5.10 10.19
N PHE A 81 12.60 4.58 11.36
CA PHE A 81 11.32 3.86 11.49
C PHE A 81 10.13 4.80 11.38
N GLN A 82 10.24 6.01 11.94
CA GLN A 82 9.22 7.06 11.79
C GLN A 82 9.11 7.50 10.33
N ARG A 83 10.24 7.68 9.64
CA ARG A 83 10.25 7.97 8.20
C ARG A 83 9.60 6.84 7.40
N MET A 84 9.92 5.58 7.72
CA MET A 84 9.34 4.41 7.06
C MET A 84 7.80 4.38 7.21
N LEU A 85 7.29 4.55 8.43
CA LEU A 85 5.83 4.61 8.72
C LEU A 85 5.11 5.64 7.85
N THR A 86 5.74 6.79 7.64
CA THR A 86 5.16 7.94 6.91
C THR A 86 5.53 7.98 5.43
N SER A 87 6.36 7.04 4.95
CA SER A 87 7.00 7.14 3.64
C SER A 87 5.98 7.26 2.49
N TYR A 88 4.84 6.57 2.60
CA TYR A 88 3.75 6.72 1.64
C TYR A 88 3.19 8.16 1.62
N ILE A 89 2.64 8.61 2.75
CA ILE A 89 1.92 9.89 2.82
C ILE A 89 2.86 11.09 2.57
N ALA A 90 4.10 11.01 3.05
CA ALA A 90 5.05 12.11 2.98
C ALA A 90 5.78 12.19 1.64
N GLU A 91 6.04 11.06 0.98
CA GLU A 91 6.89 11.02 -0.22
C GLU A 91 6.11 10.62 -1.49
N LYS A 92 5.12 9.71 -1.40
CA LYS A 92 4.49 9.09 -2.58
C LYS A 92 3.11 9.60 -2.95
N GLN A 93 2.31 10.03 -1.97
CA GLN A 93 0.91 10.38 -2.24
C GLN A 93 0.78 11.43 -3.36
N SER A 94 1.62 12.47 -3.36
CA SER A 94 1.58 13.52 -4.38
C SER A 94 1.94 13.00 -5.79
N GLU A 95 2.82 12.01 -5.90
CA GLU A 95 3.17 11.35 -7.16
C GLU A 95 1.96 10.59 -7.71
N TRP A 96 1.30 9.81 -6.86
CA TRP A 96 0.13 9.02 -7.27
C TRP A 96 -1.10 9.88 -7.54
N GLN A 97 -1.28 11.00 -6.85
CA GLN A 97 -2.32 11.98 -7.19
C GLN A 97 -2.12 12.57 -8.59
N LYS A 98 -0.87 12.82 -9.01
CA LYS A 98 -0.57 13.26 -10.39
C LYS A 98 -0.86 12.16 -11.41
N GLN A 99 -0.56 10.91 -11.08
CA GLN A 99 -0.93 9.74 -11.89
C GLN A 99 -2.44 9.62 -12.04
N ASN A 100 -3.19 9.68 -10.94
CA ASN A 100 -4.65 9.67 -10.97
C ASN A 100 -5.21 10.84 -11.80
N THR A 101 -4.70 12.07 -11.62
CA THR A 101 -5.15 13.23 -12.41
C THR A 101 -4.93 13.02 -13.91
N SER A 102 -3.77 12.47 -14.27
CA SER A 102 -3.42 12.12 -15.66
C SER A 102 -4.36 11.05 -16.22
N TRP A 103 -4.62 10.01 -15.45
CA TRP A 103 -5.52 8.94 -15.81
C TRP A 103 -6.98 9.41 -15.99
N GLN A 104 -7.48 10.27 -15.09
CA GLN A 104 -8.80 10.87 -15.25
C GLN A 104 -8.92 11.69 -16.53
N LEU A 105 -7.84 12.39 -16.94
CA LEU A 105 -7.81 13.09 -18.21
C LEU A 105 -7.82 12.12 -19.40
N LEU A 106 -7.01 11.04 -19.36
CA LEU A 106 -7.05 10.00 -20.40
C LEU A 106 -8.45 9.40 -20.56
N LYS A 107 -9.12 9.08 -19.44
CA LYS A 107 -10.49 8.56 -19.47
C LYS A 107 -11.47 9.55 -20.08
N LYS A 108 -11.37 10.85 -19.74
CA LYS A 108 -12.16 11.92 -20.37
C LYS A 108 -11.89 12.08 -21.87
N GLN A 109 -10.69 11.71 -22.31
CA GLN A 109 -10.30 11.72 -23.73
C GLN A 109 -10.71 10.44 -24.47
N GLY A 110 -11.40 9.50 -23.81
CA GLY A 110 -11.93 8.28 -24.41
C GLY A 110 -10.97 7.09 -24.40
N TYR A 111 -9.83 7.18 -23.70
CA TYR A 111 -8.93 6.05 -23.56
C TYR A 111 -9.42 5.09 -22.45
N ASP A 112 -9.52 3.81 -22.79
CA ASP A 112 -9.85 2.74 -21.84
C ASP A 112 -8.57 2.20 -21.18
N VAL A 113 -8.18 2.82 -20.07
CA VAL A 113 -6.99 2.46 -19.30
C VAL A 113 -7.42 2.08 -17.90
N THR A 114 -6.91 0.97 -17.39
CA THR A 114 -7.07 0.57 -15.99
C THR A 114 -5.72 0.65 -15.29
N MET A 115 -5.61 1.46 -14.23
CA MET A 115 -4.38 1.51 -13.43
C MET A 115 -4.25 0.26 -12.56
N VAL A 116 -3.08 -0.37 -12.62
CA VAL A 116 -2.72 -1.51 -11.78
C VAL A 116 -1.37 -1.27 -11.13
N ALA A 117 -1.12 -1.88 -9.99
CA ALA A 117 0.19 -1.91 -9.37
C ALA A 117 0.94 -3.17 -9.75
N TYR A 118 2.22 -3.01 -10.10
CA TYR A 118 3.20 -4.10 -10.13
C TYR A 118 4.30 -3.82 -9.10
N GLU A 119 5.12 -4.81 -8.77
CA GLU A 119 6.25 -4.64 -7.84
C GLU A 119 5.89 -3.94 -6.51
N GLY A 120 4.73 -4.28 -5.94
CA GLY A 120 4.21 -3.57 -4.78
C GLY A 120 4.81 -4.05 -3.44
N GLY A 121 4.76 -3.14 -2.46
CA GLY A 121 5.09 -3.44 -1.07
C GLY A 121 6.31 -2.68 -0.53
N PRO A 122 6.87 -3.13 0.61
CA PRO A 122 8.04 -2.50 1.20
C PRO A 122 9.22 -2.40 0.24
N SER A 123 9.98 -1.30 0.33
CA SER A 123 11.20 -1.06 -0.43
C SER A 123 12.38 -0.64 0.45
N GLY A 124 13.47 -0.21 -0.18
CA GLY A 124 14.68 0.23 0.51
C GLY A 124 15.69 -0.89 0.77
N PHE A 125 15.54 -2.03 0.10
CA PHE A 125 16.50 -3.14 0.16
C PHE A 125 17.76 -2.87 -0.65
N ASP A 126 18.89 -3.37 -0.17
CA ASP A 126 20.17 -3.22 -0.87
C ASP A 126 20.21 -3.99 -2.20
N MET A 127 20.80 -3.38 -3.23
CA MET A 127 21.01 -4.03 -4.52
C MET A 127 22.12 -5.09 -4.45
N PRO A 128 22.07 -6.17 -5.24
CA PRO A 128 23.01 -7.31 -5.20
C PRO A 128 24.50 -6.96 -5.33
N GLN A 129 24.82 -5.76 -5.80
CA GLN A 129 26.20 -5.29 -5.96
C GLN A 129 26.85 -4.91 -4.62
N ILE A 130 26.07 -4.75 -3.55
CA ILE A 130 26.53 -4.51 -2.18
C ILE A 130 26.79 -5.88 -1.50
N LYS A 131 27.85 -6.56 -1.95
CA LYS A 131 28.19 -7.96 -1.55
C LYS A 131 28.67 -8.15 -0.10
N LYS A 132 28.76 -7.10 0.71
CA LYS A 132 29.57 -7.12 1.96
C LYS A 132 28.80 -7.14 3.28
N LEU A 133 27.48 -7.04 3.27
CA LEU A 133 26.72 -6.97 4.52
C LEU A 133 25.92 -8.27 4.71
N GLY A 134 26.18 -8.96 5.83
CA GLY A 134 25.38 -10.10 6.25
C GLY A 134 23.91 -9.72 6.43
N ILE A 135 23.09 -10.70 6.79
CA ILE A 135 21.61 -10.66 6.94
C ILE A 135 21.09 -9.55 7.90
N LYS A 136 21.98 -8.76 8.51
CA LYS A 136 21.70 -7.62 9.40
C LYS A 136 21.88 -6.26 8.74
N ALA A 137 21.81 -6.15 7.41
CA ALA A 137 21.81 -4.84 6.77
C ALA A 137 20.55 -4.06 7.25
N PRO A 138 20.68 -2.80 7.68
CA PRO A 138 19.54 -1.99 8.14
C PRO A 138 18.37 -1.96 7.14
N SER A 139 18.68 -2.09 5.85
CA SER A 139 17.72 -2.26 4.75
C SER A 139 16.74 -3.45 4.93
N GLU A 140 17.22 -4.62 5.37
CA GLU A 140 16.38 -5.78 5.69
C GLU A 140 15.49 -5.50 6.90
N VAL A 141 16.05 -4.86 7.92
CA VAL A 141 15.31 -4.55 9.16
C VAL A 141 14.18 -3.57 8.87
N TYR A 142 14.46 -2.48 8.16
CA TYR A 142 13.42 -1.52 7.78
C TYR A 142 12.40 -2.13 6.84
N GLY A 143 12.82 -2.74 5.74
CA GLY A 143 11.90 -3.28 4.72
C GLY A 143 11.03 -4.45 5.21
N LYS A 144 11.42 -5.13 6.31
CA LYS A 144 10.63 -6.20 6.94
C LYS A 144 10.10 -5.85 8.33
N SER A 145 10.11 -4.56 8.68
CA SER A 145 9.51 -4.08 9.92
C SER A 145 7.99 -3.98 9.83
N LEU A 146 7.34 -3.94 10.99
CA LEU A 146 5.92 -3.57 11.08
C LEU A 146 5.67 -2.18 10.50
N SER A 147 6.57 -1.21 10.74
CA SER A 147 6.51 0.12 10.11
C SER A 147 6.36 0.08 8.59
N ALA A 148 7.13 -0.78 7.91
CA ALA A 148 7.03 -0.93 6.46
C ALA A 148 5.73 -1.62 6.02
N GLY A 149 5.23 -2.57 6.82
CA GLY A 149 3.92 -3.19 6.56
C GLY A 149 2.76 -2.20 6.65
N VAL A 150 2.77 -1.32 7.66
CA VAL A 150 1.79 -0.23 7.82
C VAL A 150 1.85 0.73 6.64
N ALA A 151 3.04 1.18 6.26
CA ALA A 151 3.21 2.12 5.15
C ALA A 151 2.78 1.50 3.81
N ALA A 152 3.10 0.22 3.58
CA ALA A 152 2.67 -0.50 2.39
C ALA A 152 1.13 -0.62 2.33
N PHE A 153 0.48 -0.97 3.44
CA PHE A 153 -0.97 -1.02 3.54
C PHE A 153 -1.62 0.34 3.26
N ASP A 154 -1.07 1.41 3.85
CA ASP A 154 -1.54 2.78 3.64
C ASP A 154 -1.51 3.15 2.14
N GLY A 155 -0.39 2.89 1.48
CA GLY A 155 -0.25 3.06 0.04
C GLY A 155 -1.29 2.24 -0.72
N TRP A 156 -1.35 0.93 -0.48
CA TRP A 156 -2.29 0.06 -1.19
C TRP A 156 -3.75 0.54 -1.06
N MET A 157 -4.19 0.95 0.13
CA MET A 157 -5.55 1.43 0.33
C MET A 157 -5.82 2.78 -0.36
N ASP A 158 -4.85 3.71 -0.34
CA ASP A 158 -5.00 4.98 -1.07
C ASP A 158 -4.98 4.77 -2.60
N ALA A 159 -4.22 3.80 -3.11
CA ALA A 159 -4.29 3.41 -4.52
C ALA A 159 -5.70 2.92 -4.91
N TYR A 160 -6.35 2.09 -4.08
CA TYR A 160 -7.76 1.72 -4.31
C TYR A 160 -8.68 2.94 -4.29
N ARG A 161 -8.46 3.90 -3.37
CA ARG A 161 -9.22 5.17 -3.34
C ARG A 161 -9.04 5.98 -4.63
N MET A 162 -7.89 5.87 -5.27
CA MET A 162 -7.59 6.51 -6.57
C MET A 162 -8.06 5.69 -7.78
N GLY A 163 -8.76 4.56 -7.57
CA GLY A 163 -9.32 3.74 -8.64
C GLY A 163 -8.37 2.68 -9.21
N TRP A 164 -7.25 2.39 -8.55
CA TRP A 164 -6.37 1.29 -8.94
C TRP A 164 -7.03 -0.03 -8.57
N THR A 165 -6.92 -1.05 -9.42
CA THR A 165 -7.72 -2.28 -9.27
C THR A 165 -6.91 -3.48 -8.78
N HIS A 166 -5.82 -3.81 -9.45
CA HIS A 166 -4.99 -4.98 -9.13
C HIS A 166 -3.71 -4.51 -8.48
N GLN A 167 -3.33 -5.17 -7.38
CA GLN A 167 -2.07 -4.91 -6.71
C GLN A 167 -1.37 -6.23 -6.38
N CYS A 168 -0.04 -6.21 -6.37
CA CYS A 168 0.77 -7.38 -6.03
C CYS A 168 1.77 -7.06 -4.92
N TYR A 169 2.27 -8.13 -4.32
CA TYR A 169 3.49 -8.07 -3.50
C TYR A 169 4.64 -8.52 -4.40
N LEU A 170 5.77 -7.80 -4.39
CA LEU A 170 6.84 -8.02 -5.37
C LEU A 170 7.24 -9.49 -5.51
N ALA A 171 7.48 -10.18 -4.40
CA ALA A 171 7.86 -11.59 -4.46
C ALA A 171 7.19 -12.42 -3.37
N PHE A 172 6.28 -13.31 -3.79
CA PHE A 172 5.84 -14.45 -2.98
C PHE A 172 6.93 -15.52 -2.97
N SER A 173 8.01 -15.24 -2.25
CA SER A 173 9.22 -16.05 -2.14
C SER A 173 9.76 -16.08 -0.72
N GLN A 174 10.85 -16.83 -0.54
CA GLN A 174 11.57 -16.99 0.71
C GLN A 174 12.95 -16.31 0.69
N GLY A 175 13.38 -15.79 1.82
CA GLY A 175 14.75 -15.30 2.04
C GLY A 175 14.85 -13.80 2.22
N LEU A 176 15.87 -13.20 1.61
CA LEU A 176 16.19 -11.78 1.77
C LEU A 176 15.35 -10.88 0.85
N LYS A 177 15.44 -9.59 1.12
CA LYS A 177 14.90 -8.47 0.34
C LYS A 177 13.38 -8.52 0.26
N TRP A 178 12.85 -8.31 -0.94
CA TRP A 178 11.43 -8.32 -1.24
C TRP A 178 10.74 -9.68 -1.11
N SER A 179 11.40 -10.69 -0.55
CA SER A 179 10.76 -11.95 -0.23
C SER A 179 9.71 -11.78 0.87
N SER A 180 8.51 -12.27 0.60
CA SER A 180 7.39 -12.28 1.55
C SER A 180 7.63 -13.10 2.83
N HIS A 181 8.53 -14.09 2.81
CA HIS A 181 8.79 -14.99 3.93
C HIS A 181 10.29 -15.14 4.21
N THR A 182 10.64 -15.54 5.42
CA THR A 182 11.98 -16.11 5.72
C THR A 182 12.16 -17.45 4.99
N SER A 183 13.39 -18.00 5.00
CA SER A 183 13.63 -19.31 4.39
C SER A 183 12.90 -20.44 5.14
N PHE A 184 12.69 -21.58 4.49
CA PHE A 184 12.14 -22.78 5.16
C PHE A 184 12.99 -23.24 6.34
N ALA A 185 14.32 -23.08 6.26
CA ALA A 185 15.23 -23.36 7.37
C ALA A 185 15.09 -22.37 8.55
N GLN A 186 14.29 -21.31 8.36
CA GLN A 186 13.98 -20.27 9.33
C GLN A 186 12.46 -20.18 9.54
N ASP A 187 11.79 -21.34 9.62
CA ASP A 187 10.36 -21.52 9.89
C ASP A 187 9.39 -20.85 8.91
N PHE A 188 9.86 -20.38 7.75
CA PHE A 188 9.02 -19.79 6.71
C PHE A 188 8.05 -18.72 7.24
N ARG A 189 8.55 -17.84 8.11
CA ARG A 189 7.75 -16.80 8.77
C ARG A 189 7.38 -15.68 7.79
N PRO A 190 6.12 -15.23 7.76
CA PRO A 190 5.71 -14.12 6.90
C PRO A 190 6.29 -12.80 7.40
N SER A 191 6.66 -11.91 6.47
CA SER A 191 7.01 -10.53 6.79
C SER A 191 5.75 -9.77 7.25
N PRO A 192 5.89 -8.73 8.10
CA PRO A 192 4.78 -7.84 8.43
C PRO A 192 4.11 -7.21 7.20
N GLY A 193 4.86 -6.92 6.13
CA GLY A 193 4.30 -6.43 4.87
C GLY A 193 3.38 -7.46 4.19
N PHE A 194 3.74 -8.75 4.21
CA PHE A 194 2.89 -9.80 3.68
C PHE A 194 1.65 -10.01 4.55
N LEU A 195 1.78 -9.94 5.88
CA LEU A 195 0.64 -9.98 6.81
C LEU A 195 -0.33 -8.81 6.57
N ALA A 196 0.18 -7.61 6.33
CA ALA A 196 -0.64 -6.46 5.98
C ALA A 196 -1.42 -6.68 4.66
N GLN A 197 -0.77 -7.29 3.65
CA GLN A 197 -1.46 -7.65 2.40
C GLN A 197 -2.56 -8.69 2.66
N GLN A 198 -2.29 -9.68 3.52
CA GLN A 198 -3.27 -10.66 3.94
C GLN A 198 -4.48 -10.01 4.63
N MET A 199 -4.26 -9.01 5.50
CA MET A 199 -5.35 -8.26 6.12
C MET A 199 -6.22 -7.55 5.08
N ARG A 200 -5.60 -6.84 4.11
CA ARG A 200 -6.34 -6.21 3.00
C ARG A 200 -7.18 -7.25 2.27
N ASN A 201 -6.59 -8.39 1.90
CA ASN A 201 -7.27 -9.38 1.06
C ASN A 201 -8.38 -10.14 1.77
N ARG A 202 -8.29 -10.32 3.09
CA ARG A 202 -9.28 -11.09 3.86
C ARG A 202 -10.39 -10.24 4.45
N TYR A 203 -10.08 -9.01 4.87
CA TYR A 203 -10.98 -8.24 5.74
C TYR A 203 -11.46 -6.93 5.11
N MET A 204 -10.93 -6.53 3.94
CA MET A 204 -11.38 -5.34 3.20
C MET A 204 -11.91 -5.77 1.83
N THR A 205 -13.22 -5.85 1.69
CA THR A 205 -13.88 -6.27 0.44
C THR A 205 -14.96 -5.28 0.00
N GLY A 206 -15.24 -5.27 -1.30
CA GLY A 206 -16.29 -4.42 -1.90
C GLY A 206 -15.80 -3.04 -2.31
N ASP A 207 -16.75 -2.11 -2.40
CA ASP A 207 -16.53 -0.77 -2.92
C ASP A 207 -15.97 0.15 -1.82
N MET A 208 -15.03 1.03 -2.19
CA MET A 208 -14.50 2.03 -1.28
C MET A 208 -15.60 3.00 -0.85
N VAL A 209 -15.71 3.22 0.46
CA VAL A 209 -16.61 4.21 1.06
C VAL A 209 -15.81 5.44 1.43
N GLU A 210 -16.37 6.63 1.18
CA GLU A 210 -15.74 7.88 1.59
C GLU A 210 -15.60 7.94 3.12
N VAL A 211 -14.40 8.30 3.59
CA VAL A 211 -14.13 8.53 5.01
C VAL A 211 -13.72 9.99 5.18
N LYS A 212 -14.34 10.66 6.14
CA LYS A 212 -13.96 12.02 6.56
C LYS A 212 -13.29 11.94 7.91
N LEU A 213 -12.10 12.52 8.00
CA LEU A 213 -11.37 12.61 9.26
C LEU A 213 -11.46 14.04 9.82
N SER A 214 -11.64 14.13 11.14
CA SER A 214 -11.67 15.39 11.89
C SER A 214 -10.67 15.33 13.04
N ASN A 215 -9.98 16.44 13.33
CA ASN A 215 -9.06 16.57 14.46
C ASN A 215 -7.93 15.53 14.48
N VAL A 216 -7.37 15.19 13.31
CA VAL A 216 -6.30 14.20 13.20
C VAL A 216 -4.99 14.79 13.71
N PRO A 217 -4.32 14.17 14.72
CA PRO A 217 -3.01 14.59 15.16
C PRO A 217 -2.01 14.61 14.00
N GLN A 218 -0.99 15.44 14.10
CA GLN A 218 0.11 15.46 13.14
C GLN A 218 1.31 14.71 13.71
N VAL A 219 2.11 14.11 12.84
CA VAL A 219 3.42 13.54 13.18
C VAL A 219 4.49 14.24 12.35
N THR A 220 5.58 14.63 13.00
CA THR A 220 6.75 15.20 12.33
C THR A 220 7.61 14.07 11.78
N THR A 221 8.04 14.19 10.53
CA THR A 221 8.86 13.20 9.85
C THR A 221 9.87 13.86 8.92
N SER A 222 10.97 13.15 8.65
CA SER A 222 12.00 13.60 7.71
C SER A 222 11.68 13.09 6.30
N VAL A 223 11.67 13.98 5.32
CA VAL A 223 11.57 13.62 3.89
C VAL A 223 12.84 14.02 3.16
N LEU A 224 13.24 13.22 2.18
CA LEU A 224 14.38 13.54 1.34
C LEU A 224 13.93 14.49 0.22
N THR A 225 14.49 15.70 0.18
CA THR A 225 14.23 16.69 -0.87
C THR A 225 15.46 16.86 -1.75
N GLY A 226 15.26 17.07 -3.05
CA GLY A 226 16.35 17.13 -4.04
C GLY A 226 16.70 15.76 -4.63
N ARG A 227 17.83 15.68 -5.36
CA ARG A 227 18.30 14.44 -6.01
C ARG A 227 19.82 14.31 -5.90
N GLY A 228 20.31 13.08 -5.86
CA GLY A 228 21.75 12.78 -5.83
C GLY A 228 22.47 13.49 -4.69
N LYS A 229 23.63 14.11 -4.99
CA LYS A 229 24.45 14.80 -3.98
C LYS A 229 23.79 16.03 -3.34
N GLN A 230 22.71 16.55 -3.89
CA GLN A 230 21.97 17.69 -3.36
C GLN A 230 20.81 17.27 -2.46
N ALA A 231 20.58 15.97 -2.30
CA ALA A 231 19.51 15.45 -1.48
C ALA A 231 19.72 15.83 0.00
N LYS A 232 18.69 16.42 0.64
CA LYS A 232 18.73 16.84 2.04
C LYS A 232 17.47 16.37 2.75
N LEU A 233 17.62 15.98 4.02
CA LEU A 233 16.48 15.70 4.87
C LEU A 233 15.86 17.02 5.34
N THR A 234 14.55 17.15 5.13
CA THR A 234 13.75 18.28 5.62
C THR A 234 12.62 17.74 6.48
N GLN A 235 12.27 18.46 7.53
CA GLN A 235 11.13 18.10 8.36
C GLN A 235 9.82 18.50 7.68
N THR A 236 8.82 17.64 7.77
CA THR A 236 7.45 17.91 7.36
C THR A 236 6.48 17.33 8.39
N GLN A 237 5.26 17.84 8.42
CA GLN A 237 4.19 17.28 9.24
C GLN A 237 3.19 16.56 8.34
N VAL A 238 2.78 15.37 8.75
CA VAL A 238 1.75 14.57 8.06
C VAL A 238 0.71 14.07 9.05
N PRO A 239 -0.52 13.76 8.61
CA PRO A 239 -1.54 13.19 9.48
C PRO A 239 -1.06 11.88 10.11
N ALA A 240 -1.19 11.79 11.42
CA ALA A 240 -0.80 10.62 12.22
C ALA A 240 -1.65 9.38 11.93
N MET A 241 -2.80 9.53 11.28
CA MET A 241 -3.71 8.42 10.97
C MET A 241 -4.12 8.35 9.51
N GLY A 242 -4.20 7.13 9.00
CA GLY A 242 -4.95 6.79 7.79
C GLY A 242 -6.22 6.03 8.16
N VAL A 243 -7.31 6.29 7.45
CA VAL A 243 -8.56 5.54 7.63
C VAL A 243 -9.17 5.28 6.27
N TYR A 244 -9.58 4.03 6.06
CA TYR A 244 -10.17 3.56 4.82
C TYR A 244 -11.36 2.67 5.13
N ALA A 245 -12.42 2.76 4.34
CA ALA A 245 -13.60 1.92 4.52
C ALA A 245 -13.99 1.26 3.20
N MET A 246 -14.53 0.06 3.28
CA MET A 246 -15.10 -0.66 2.14
C MET A 246 -16.43 -1.31 2.52
N ARG A 247 -17.35 -1.43 1.56
CA ARG A 247 -18.65 -2.08 1.76
C ARG A 247 -18.91 -3.13 0.69
N ALA A 248 -19.27 -4.33 1.13
CA ALA A 248 -19.72 -5.42 0.28
C ALA A 248 -21.08 -5.92 0.78
N GLY A 249 -22.18 -5.50 0.13
CA GLY A 249 -23.53 -5.85 0.55
C GLY A 249 -23.85 -5.37 1.98
N ASP A 250 -24.07 -6.33 2.88
CA ASP A 250 -24.37 -6.14 4.31
C ASP A 250 -23.12 -6.19 5.21
N GLN A 251 -21.92 -6.17 4.62
CA GLN A 251 -20.65 -6.03 5.32
C GLN A 251 -20.05 -4.64 5.12
N LEU A 252 -19.69 -3.98 6.22
CA LEU A 252 -18.85 -2.78 6.24
C LEU A 252 -17.52 -3.12 6.90
N SER A 253 -16.41 -2.72 6.30
CA SER A 253 -15.07 -2.83 6.88
C SER A 253 -14.43 -1.46 7.03
N VAL A 254 -13.83 -1.18 8.17
CA VAL A 254 -13.12 0.07 8.47
C VAL A 254 -11.71 -0.26 8.94
N ALA A 255 -10.71 0.12 8.14
CA ALA A 255 -9.31 0.03 8.50
C ALA A 255 -8.83 1.38 9.06
N LEU A 256 -8.20 1.33 10.22
CA LEU A 256 -7.47 2.43 10.85
C LEU A 256 -5.99 2.05 10.90
N LEU A 257 -5.11 3.02 10.61
CA LEU A 257 -3.68 2.84 10.78
C LEU A 257 -3.06 4.00 11.53
N SER A 258 -2.09 3.70 12.38
CA SER A 258 -1.27 4.70 13.06
C SER A 258 0.07 4.85 12.35
N ARG A 259 0.42 6.09 12.00
CA ARG A 259 1.71 6.47 11.44
C ARG A 259 2.69 6.97 12.51
N GLN A 260 2.33 6.89 13.79
CA GLN A 260 3.21 7.30 14.90
C GLN A 260 4.08 6.14 15.34
N LEU A 261 5.35 6.40 15.67
CA LEU A 261 6.27 5.40 16.19
C LEU A 261 6.03 5.06 17.67
N GLN A 262 5.42 5.97 18.43
CA GLN A 262 5.17 5.84 19.87
C GLN A 262 3.82 6.43 20.24
N GLY A 263 3.25 5.98 21.36
CA GLY A 263 1.95 6.43 21.87
C GLY A 263 0.76 5.70 21.25
N GLU A 264 -0.43 6.16 21.62
CA GLU A 264 -1.70 5.65 21.11
C GLU A 264 -2.59 6.81 20.69
N ILE A 265 -3.46 6.60 19.71
CA ILE A 265 -4.34 7.64 19.19
C ILE A 265 -5.78 7.30 19.58
N PRO A 266 -6.46 8.10 20.42
CA PRO A 266 -7.86 7.89 20.72
C PRO A 266 -8.71 8.20 19.47
N VAL A 267 -9.67 7.32 19.18
CA VAL A 267 -10.53 7.43 18.00
C VAL A 267 -11.97 7.09 18.37
N ALA A 268 -12.91 7.83 17.80
CA ALA A 268 -14.33 7.48 17.77
C ALA A 268 -14.75 7.32 16.30
N LEU A 269 -15.48 6.25 16.00
CA LEU A 269 -16.02 6.00 14.66
C LEU A 269 -17.48 6.46 14.60
N ASN A 270 -17.78 7.35 13.67
CA ASN A 270 -19.15 7.67 13.29
C ASN A 270 -19.46 6.90 12.00
N LEU A 271 -20.42 5.97 12.07
CA LEU A 271 -20.73 4.99 11.05
C LEU A 271 -22.13 5.25 10.47
N PRO A 272 -22.36 4.95 9.18
CA PRO A 272 -23.67 5.07 8.54
C PRO A 272 -24.58 3.85 8.82
N ILE A 273 -24.39 3.20 9.98
CA ILE A 273 -25.14 2.01 10.42
C ILE A 273 -25.44 2.17 11.90
N GLU A 274 -26.59 1.71 12.36
CA GLU A 274 -26.92 1.80 13.79
C GLU A 274 -26.63 0.50 14.53
N GLN A 275 -26.67 -0.62 13.83
CA GLN A 275 -26.51 -1.96 14.39
C GLN A 275 -25.72 -2.87 13.44
N ALA A 276 -25.07 -3.87 14.02
CA ALA A 276 -24.44 -4.96 13.31
C ALA A 276 -24.73 -6.26 14.05
N GLY A 277 -25.02 -7.34 13.32
CA GLY A 277 -25.19 -8.66 13.92
C GLY A 277 -23.88 -9.19 14.52
N LYS A 278 -22.74 -8.84 13.92
CA LYS A 278 -21.41 -9.23 14.40
C LYS A 278 -20.38 -8.13 14.16
N ILE A 279 -19.52 -7.90 15.15
CA ILE A 279 -18.35 -7.03 15.02
C ILE A 279 -17.08 -7.82 15.35
N ASN A 280 -16.09 -7.78 14.45
CA ASN A 280 -14.74 -8.32 14.70
C ASN A 280 -13.70 -7.21 14.57
N CYS A 281 -12.64 -7.32 15.37
CA CYS A 281 -11.44 -6.51 15.25
C CYS A 281 -10.27 -7.41 14.83
N TYR A 282 -9.57 -7.03 13.77
CA TYR A 282 -8.34 -7.65 13.31
C TYR A 282 -7.19 -6.66 13.46
N MET A 283 -6.11 -7.06 14.11
CA MET A 283 -5.02 -6.15 14.45
C MET A 283 -3.67 -6.72 14.04
N LEU A 284 -2.87 -5.92 13.36
CA LEU A 284 -1.44 -6.11 13.19
C LEU A 284 -0.73 -5.00 13.96
N ALA A 285 -0.29 -5.32 15.17
CA ALA A 285 0.30 -4.37 16.12
C ALA A 285 1.48 -5.01 16.88
N GLY A 286 2.23 -4.18 17.59
CA GLY A 286 3.45 -4.52 18.32
C GLY A 286 4.38 -3.30 18.36
N ASP A 287 5.65 -3.50 18.71
CA ASP A 287 6.66 -2.45 18.47
C ASP A 287 6.82 -2.26 16.95
N PRO A 288 6.61 -1.05 16.39
CA PRO A 288 6.74 -0.80 14.94
C PRO A 288 8.12 -1.19 14.37
N ARG A 289 9.14 -1.25 15.21
CA ARG A 289 10.52 -1.66 14.87
C ARG A 289 10.66 -3.17 14.70
N SER A 290 9.68 -3.95 15.16
CA SER A 290 9.75 -5.40 15.15
C SER A 290 9.69 -5.94 13.73
N THR A 291 10.45 -7.01 13.50
CA THR A 291 10.46 -7.79 12.27
C THR A 291 10.18 -9.26 12.61
N ASN A 292 9.88 -10.06 11.59
CA ASN A 292 9.78 -11.52 11.72
C ASN A 292 11.04 -12.27 11.23
N ILE A 293 12.16 -11.56 11.05
CA ILE A 293 13.39 -12.13 10.46
C ILE A 293 13.98 -13.23 11.34
N LEU A 294 14.13 -12.96 12.65
CA LEU A 294 14.77 -13.89 13.59
C LEU A 294 13.75 -14.73 14.36
N GLU A 295 12.63 -14.13 14.75
CA GLU A 295 11.55 -14.76 15.51
C GLU A 295 10.21 -14.14 15.08
N LYS A 296 9.09 -14.86 15.25
CA LYS A 296 7.76 -14.36 14.86
C LYS A 296 7.23 -13.41 15.95
N LYS A 297 7.61 -12.12 15.91
CA LYS A 297 7.15 -11.08 16.86
C LYS A 297 5.80 -10.48 16.50
N VAL A 298 5.50 -10.44 15.20
CA VAL A 298 4.36 -9.72 14.64
C VAL A 298 3.45 -10.75 13.96
N ASP A 299 2.18 -10.76 14.32
CA ASP A 299 1.17 -11.63 13.72
C ASP A 299 -0.20 -10.93 13.71
N ILE A 300 -1.13 -11.42 12.90
CA ILE A 300 -2.50 -10.91 12.89
C ILE A 300 -3.25 -11.47 14.11
N GLN A 301 -3.78 -10.57 14.93
CA GLN A 301 -4.67 -10.91 16.04
C GLN A 301 -6.12 -10.72 15.60
N SER A 302 -7.02 -11.55 16.12
CA SER A 302 -8.47 -11.48 15.87
C SER A 302 -9.20 -11.48 17.20
N LEU A 303 -10.08 -10.50 17.39
CA LEU A 303 -10.81 -10.29 18.63
C LEU A 303 -12.28 -10.03 18.31
N PRO A 304 -13.23 -10.82 18.84
CA PRO A 304 -14.64 -10.45 18.76
C PRO A 304 -14.88 -9.17 19.56
N VAL A 305 -15.77 -8.32 19.07
CA VAL A 305 -16.14 -7.07 19.74
C VAL A 305 -17.62 -7.11 20.06
N SER A 306 -17.99 -6.74 21.30
CA SER A 306 -19.41 -6.68 21.68
C SER A 306 -20.15 -5.65 20.83
N ASN A 307 -21.33 -6.03 20.32
CA ASN A 307 -22.20 -5.15 19.55
C ASN A 307 -22.63 -3.92 20.35
N ASP A 308 -22.66 -3.98 21.70
CA ASP A 308 -22.97 -2.85 22.58
C ASP A 308 -21.97 -1.68 22.47
N LYS A 309 -20.83 -1.89 21.80
CA LYS A 309 -19.86 -0.83 21.51
C LYS A 309 -20.35 0.12 20.42
N LEU A 310 -21.29 -0.31 19.57
CA LEU A 310 -21.95 0.52 18.56
C LEU A 310 -23.30 0.98 19.11
N LYS A 311 -23.46 2.29 19.29
CA LYS A 311 -24.71 2.89 19.73
C LYS A 311 -25.01 4.12 18.89
N GLN A 312 -26.18 4.15 18.24
CA GLN A 312 -26.66 5.30 17.47
C GLN A 312 -25.63 5.77 16.43
N GLY A 313 -25.04 4.83 15.70
CA GLY A 313 -24.02 5.13 14.70
C GLY A 313 -22.65 5.52 15.24
N VAL A 314 -22.44 5.50 16.56
CA VAL A 314 -21.13 5.81 17.15
C VAL A 314 -20.53 4.57 17.78
N MET A 315 -19.30 4.24 17.38
CA MET A 315 -18.51 3.19 18.02
C MET A 315 -17.31 3.79 18.76
N GLN A 316 -17.28 3.54 20.08
CA GLN A 316 -16.12 3.85 20.91
C GLN A 316 -15.16 2.67 20.86
N ILE A 317 -13.95 2.90 20.35
CA ILE A 317 -12.93 1.87 20.17
C ILE A 317 -11.77 2.08 21.15
N ALA A 318 -10.96 1.04 21.34
CA ALA A 318 -9.69 1.21 22.06
C ALA A 318 -8.78 2.19 21.30
N PRO A 319 -7.92 2.94 22.00
CA PRO A 319 -6.90 3.75 21.35
C PRO A 319 -6.09 2.92 20.35
N ILE A 320 -5.81 3.50 19.18
CA ILE A 320 -5.06 2.83 18.12
C ILE A 320 -3.58 2.84 18.49
N PRO A 321 -2.92 1.67 18.62
CA PRO A 321 -1.50 1.59 18.98
C PRO A 321 -0.59 2.24 17.93
N ALA A 322 0.57 2.72 18.35
CA ALA A 322 1.64 3.16 17.45
C ALA A 322 1.95 2.13 16.36
N GLY A 323 2.20 2.61 15.13
CA GLY A 323 2.62 1.83 13.98
C GLY A 323 1.82 0.53 13.78
N SER A 324 0.50 0.63 13.81
CA SER A 324 -0.40 -0.53 13.72
C SER A 324 -1.40 -0.40 12.57
N ILE A 325 -1.99 -1.55 12.19
CA ILE A 325 -3.18 -1.65 11.35
C ILE A 325 -4.27 -2.31 12.20
N VAL A 326 -5.43 -1.67 12.29
CA VAL A 326 -6.61 -2.18 13.01
C VAL A 326 -7.79 -2.15 12.04
N ILE A 327 -8.43 -3.29 11.81
CA ILE A 327 -9.59 -3.42 10.92
C ILE A 327 -10.78 -3.88 11.74
N TYR A 328 -11.85 -3.10 11.71
CA TYR A 328 -13.16 -3.52 12.19
C TYR A 328 -14.01 -4.00 11.02
N THR A 329 -14.62 -5.18 11.16
CA THR A 329 -15.66 -5.65 10.23
C THR A 329 -16.99 -5.67 10.95
N PHE A 330 -18.02 -5.14 10.30
CA PHE A 330 -19.40 -5.12 10.76
C PHE A 330 -20.20 -5.95 9.77
N ASP A 331 -20.67 -7.11 10.20
CA ASP A 331 -21.46 -8.01 9.37
C ASP A 331 -22.95 -7.88 9.73
N GLN A 332 -23.84 -8.17 8.78
CA GLN A 332 -25.29 -8.11 8.97
C GLN A 332 -25.73 -6.73 9.46
N ILE A 333 -25.33 -5.69 8.75
CA ILE A 333 -25.60 -4.30 9.11
C ILE A 333 -27.05 -3.90 8.78
N HIS A 334 -27.68 -3.13 9.68
CA HIS A 334 -29.04 -2.60 9.55
C HIS A 334 -29.09 -1.09 9.73
#